data_AF-A0A401H6Q6-F1
#
_entry.id   AF-A0A401H6Q6-F1
#
_cell.length_a   1.000
_cell.length_b   1.000
_cell.length_c   1.000
_cell.angle_alpha   90.00
_cell.angle_beta   90.00
_cell.angle_gamma   90.00
#
_symmetry.space_group_name_H-M   'P 1'
#
loop_
_entity.id
_entity.type
_entity.pdbx_description
1 polymer ?
#
loop_
_entity_poly.entity_id
_entity_poly.type
_entity_poly.pdbx_seq_one_letter_code
_entity_poly.pdbx_strand_id
1 'polypeptide(L)'
;MPGYCHDRLQKVMQDLQQRLNKSPPRLPSWIHVNAEAIPRLLEALQFWATVPGTLHTREVLEAHKPTSWENDMAMLNNPSVSPEYRERALHFHEQKRQDVMSEFQRSGPKRLRQMGIVDPGPGATPAQRQKYEERYQAAVETMMDIAMTDIGSLSFEKLWYDRTKVFLPPQELWSRHPAFDTYRGLKKLDPQRLVDQNLTLTQSIAQCWKANPTLVDSRNKKRQPFLNPKPFETPAFIEGFNTKYRLNGESAYHRDIDSPTFTVVNDFFVAVAKAIKGMPGRITLEILSGELMQELAKMRLKTDHTRPSEFPRSYTRAYISNVPDYAHGMINTVVYALPVLQVDKEAGVASTCLLNPGIWRNEDEFCYTYTLLRLYDLPKYFGCRVIEQDVAGHLRQPVFTSSVDRIGFARRTCCVANADTASHRRSTDRERLFPRPPSQ
;
A
#
# COMPACT_ATOMS: atom_id res chain seq x y z
N MET A 1 6.23 15.13 12.22
CA MET A 1 4.86 15.64 12.10
C MET A 1 4.71 16.95 12.87
N PRO A 2 3.81 17.87 12.45
CA PRO A 2 3.51 19.09 13.19
C PRO A 2 3.08 18.83 14.63
N GLY A 3 3.39 19.74 15.56
CA GLY A 3 3.02 19.62 16.97
C GLY A 3 1.51 19.41 17.19
N TYR A 4 0.66 20.16 16.49
CA TYR A 4 -0.80 19.99 16.59
C TYR A 4 -1.30 18.63 16.08
N CYS A 5 -0.63 18.00 15.10
CA CYS A 5 -0.95 16.65 14.66
C CYS A 5 -0.57 15.63 15.74
N HIS A 6 0.61 15.82 16.35
CA HIS A 6 1.08 14.99 17.45
C HIS A 6 0.12 15.08 18.65
N ASP A 7 -0.30 16.28 19.04
CA ASP A 7 -1.24 16.47 20.15
C ASP A 7 -2.59 15.82 19.88
N ARG A 8 -3.08 15.92 18.62
CA ARG A 8 -4.31 15.24 18.20
C ARG A 8 -4.16 13.72 18.30
N LEU A 9 -3.03 13.17 17.85
CA LEU A 9 -2.74 11.74 17.94
C LEU A 9 -2.74 11.27 19.40
N GLN A 10 -2.05 11.99 20.30
CA GLN A 10 -2.01 11.69 21.72
C GLN A 10 -3.40 11.72 22.37
N LYS A 11 -4.21 12.74 22.06
CA LYS A 11 -5.60 12.83 22.53
C LYS A 11 -6.45 11.66 22.04
N VAL A 12 -6.29 11.23 20.79
CA VAL A 12 -7.00 10.05 20.26
C VAL A 12 -6.56 8.78 20.97
N MET A 13 -5.26 8.58 21.21
CA MET A 13 -4.76 7.42 21.97
C MET A 13 -5.34 7.38 23.39
N GLN A 14 -5.39 8.53 24.08
CA GLN A 14 -5.96 8.65 25.42
C GLN A 14 -7.48 8.39 25.44
N ASP A 15 -8.24 8.99 24.51
CA ASP A 15 -9.69 8.76 24.40
C ASP A 15 -10.01 7.28 24.09
N LEU A 16 -9.24 6.64 23.20
CA LEU A 16 -9.38 5.21 22.91
C LEU A 16 -9.08 4.35 24.14
N GLN A 17 -8.01 4.63 24.89
CA GLN A 17 -7.73 3.94 26.15
C GLN A 17 -8.89 4.07 27.14
N GLN A 18 -9.44 5.27 27.32
CA GLN A 18 -10.58 5.50 28.21
C GLN A 18 -11.84 4.76 27.76
N ARG A 19 -12.11 4.70 26.44
CA ARG A 19 -13.26 3.98 25.88
C ARG A 19 -13.15 2.48 26.05
N LEU A 20 -11.97 1.93 25.80
CA LEU A 20 -11.69 0.49 25.88
C LEU A 20 -11.65 -0.02 27.33
N ASN A 21 -11.27 0.82 28.30
CA ASN A 21 -11.29 0.47 29.73
C ASN A 21 -12.70 0.47 30.37
N LYS A 22 -13.74 0.92 29.66
CA LYS A 22 -15.12 0.85 30.16
C LYS A 22 -15.69 -0.56 29.98
N SER A 23 -16.64 -0.94 30.84
CA SER A 23 -17.38 -2.20 30.74
C SER A 23 -18.89 -1.92 30.64
N PRO A 24 -19.52 -2.15 29.47
CA PRO A 24 -18.90 -2.50 28.19
C PRO A 24 -18.08 -1.33 27.59
N PRO A 25 -17.16 -1.60 26.64
CA PRO A 25 -16.39 -0.55 25.97
C PRO A 25 -17.29 0.49 25.31
N ARG A 26 -16.94 1.78 25.44
CA ARG A 26 -17.72 2.88 24.85
C ARG A 26 -17.31 3.11 23.40
N LEU A 27 -17.79 2.27 22.49
CA LEU A 27 -17.51 2.31 21.06
C LEU A 27 -18.77 2.64 20.22
N PRO A 28 -18.62 3.14 18.98
CA PRO A 28 -19.74 3.19 18.04
C PRO A 28 -20.39 1.81 17.88
N SER A 29 -21.71 1.75 17.70
CA SER A 29 -22.47 0.49 17.65
C SER A 29 -22.05 -0.46 16.52
N TRP A 30 -21.38 0.05 15.48
CA TRP A 30 -20.86 -0.72 14.36
C TRP A 30 -19.42 -1.22 14.58
N ILE A 31 -18.77 -0.91 15.71
CA ILE A 31 -17.44 -1.42 16.06
C ILE A 31 -17.58 -2.35 17.27
N HIS A 32 -17.19 -3.60 17.08
CA HIS A 32 -17.04 -4.56 18.17
C HIS A 32 -15.57 -4.90 18.36
N VAL A 33 -15.11 -4.79 19.60
CA VAL A 33 -13.77 -5.25 20.02
C VAL A 33 -13.98 -6.41 20.95
N ASN A 34 -13.48 -7.59 20.58
CA ASN A 34 -13.55 -8.77 21.44
C ASN A 34 -12.80 -8.51 22.75
N ALA A 35 -13.36 -8.96 23.87
CA ALA A 35 -12.79 -8.73 25.20
C ALA A 35 -11.33 -9.20 25.33
N GLU A 36 -10.97 -10.30 24.66
CA GLU A 36 -9.60 -10.84 24.66
C GLU A 36 -8.61 -9.95 23.90
N ALA A 37 -9.09 -9.13 22.95
CA ALA A 37 -8.25 -8.19 22.20
C ALA A 37 -7.96 -6.89 22.98
N ILE A 38 -8.82 -6.51 23.93
CA ILE A 38 -8.72 -5.23 24.66
C ILE A 38 -7.37 -5.05 25.36
N PRO A 39 -6.84 -6.02 26.15
CA PRO A 39 -5.57 -5.85 26.85
C PRO A 39 -4.40 -5.54 25.91
N ARG A 40 -4.34 -6.21 24.76
CA ARG A 40 -3.26 -6.00 23.76
C ARG A 40 -3.36 -4.65 23.06
N LEU A 41 -4.59 -4.21 22.77
CA LEU A 41 -4.82 -2.87 22.20
C LEU A 41 -4.42 -1.78 23.21
N LEU A 42 -4.77 -1.95 24.49
CA LEU A 42 -4.37 -1.02 25.55
C LEU A 42 -2.86 -0.98 25.73
N GLU A 43 -2.17 -2.13 25.71
CA GLU A 43 -0.71 -2.23 25.76
C GLU A 43 -0.06 -1.43 24.62
N ALA A 44 -0.53 -1.60 23.38
CA ALA A 44 -0.02 -0.87 22.22
C ALA A 44 -0.27 0.65 22.31
N LEU A 45 -1.48 1.05 22.72
CA LEU A 45 -1.84 2.46 22.89
C LEU A 45 -1.02 3.13 24.01
N GLN A 46 -0.82 2.44 25.13
CA GLN A 46 0.01 2.91 26.25
C GLN A 46 1.48 3.03 25.84
N PHE A 47 1.98 2.05 25.09
CA PHE A 47 3.33 2.11 24.53
C PHE A 47 3.50 3.37 23.68
N TRP A 48 2.68 3.58 22.64
CA TRP A 48 2.80 4.77 21.78
C TRP A 48 2.55 6.10 22.49
N ALA A 49 1.77 6.11 23.57
CA ALA A 49 1.59 7.31 24.40
C ALA A 49 2.86 7.68 25.20
N THR A 50 3.74 6.72 25.48
CA THR A 50 4.96 6.93 26.28
C THR A 50 6.24 7.06 25.45
N VAL A 51 6.25 6.58 24.20
CA VAL A 51 7.37 6.75 23.25
C VAL A 51 7.83 8.20 23.00
N PRO A 52 6.97 9.24 22.98
CA PRO A 52 7.40 10.59 22.60
C PRO A 52 8.55 11.16 23.44
N GLY A 53 8.70 10.72 24.70
CA GLY A 53 9.78 11.19 25.59
C GLY A 53 11.18 10.74 25.17
N THR A 54 11.29 9.71 24.32
CA THR A 54 12.58 9.10 23.94
C THR A 54 12.92 9.24 22.46
N LEU A 55 12.06 9.87 21.65
CA LEU A 55 12.20 9.93 20.20
C LEU A 55 12.42 11.37 19.73
N HIS A 56 13.66 11.70 19.36
CA HIS A 56 14.01 13.04 18.91
C HIS A 56 13.81 13.19 17.40
N THR A 57 13.06 14.22 16.99
CA THR A 57 12.78 14.52 15.57
C THR A 57 14.06 14.60 14.74
N ARG A 58 15.12 15.24 15.26
CA ARG A 58 16.41 15.36 14.58
C ARG A 58 17.02 13.99 14.24
N GLU A 59 17.07 13.07 15.19
CA GLU A 59 17.64 11.73 15.00
C GLU A 59 16.84 10.93 13.97
N VAL A 60 15.51 11.02 14.01
CA VAL A 60 14.61 10.38 13.02
C VAL A 60 14.88 10.93 11.62
N LEU A 61 15.02 12.26 11.50
CA LEU A 61 15.32 12.90 10.22
C LEU A 61 16.70 12.49 9.71
N GLU A 62 17.74 12.45 10.54
CA GLU A 62 19.10 12.09 10.12
C GLU A 62 19.18 10.64 9.65
N ALA A 63 18.53 9.73 10.38
CA ALA A 63 18.54 8.30 10.12
C ALA A 63 17.60 7.88 8.99
N HIS A 64 16.49 8.59 8.74
CA HIS A 64 15.63 8.31 7.60
C HIS A 64 16.33 8.66 6.30
N LYS A 65 16.50 7.66 5.43
CA LYS A 65 17.00 7.83 4.06
C LYS A 65 15.86 7.45 3.12
N PRO A 66 15.06 8.42 2.64
CA PRO A 66 14.05 8.17 1.63
C PRO A 66 14.65 7.38 0.46
N THR A 67 13.88 6.46 -0.11
CA THR A 67 14.34 5.69 -1.26
C THR A 67 14.57 6.65 -2.44
N SER A 68 15.83 6.86 -2.78
CA SER A 68 16.26 7.48 -4.02
C SER A 68 16.55 6.39 -5.04
N TRP A 69 16.44 6.73 -6.33
CA TRP A 69 16.84 5.81 -7.39
C TRP A 69 18.32 5.41 -7.24
N GLU A 70 19.17 6.29 -6.69
CA GLU A 70 20.58 5.98 -6.43
C GLU A 70 20.71 4.78 -5.49
N ASN A 71 19.83 4.68 -4.49
CA ASN A 71 19.76 3.51 -3.60
C ASN A 71 19.26 2.27 -4.34
N ASP A 72 18.28 2.41 -5.24
CA ASP A 72 17.77 1.31 -6.06
C ASP A 72 18.83 0.80 -7.05
N MET A 73 19.64 1.69 -7.62
CA MET A 73 20.74 1.33 -8.51
C MET A 73 21.94 0.78 -7.75
N ALA A 74 22.14 1.18 -6.49
CA ALA A 74 23.09 0.51 -5.61
C ALA A 74 22.68 -0.96 -5.37
N MET A 75 21.39 -1.31 -5.39
CA MET A 75 20.95 -2.71 -5.33
C MET A 75 21.39 -3.52 -6.54
N LEU A 76 21.61 -2.91 -7.71
CA LEU A 76 22.15 -3.61 -8.88
C LEU A 76 23.61 -4.06 -8.69
N ASN A 77 24.31 -3.52 -7.69
CA ASN A 77 25.65 -3.99 -7.32
C ASN A 77 25.60 -5.25 -6.45
N ASN A 78 24.41 -5.73 -6.06
CA ASN A 78 24.28 -6.97 -5.30
C ASN A 78 24.68 -8.17 -6.18
N PRO A 79 25.61 -9.03 -5.72
CA PRO A 79 26.04 -10.23 -6.47
C PRO A 79 24.90 -11.20 -6.85
N SER A 80 23.76 -11.14 -6.15
CA SER A 80 22.57 -11.94 -6.45
C SER A 80 21.74 -11.40 -7.63
N VAL A 81 22.03 -10.21 -8.14
CA VAL A 81 21.38 -9.63 -9.32
C VAL A 81 22.09 -10.13 -10.57
N SER A 82 21.34 -10.67 -11.53
CA SER A 82 21.95 -11.22 -12.75
C SER A 82 22.59 -10.09 -13.60
N PRO A 83 23.72 -10.36 -14.28
CA PRO A 83 24.35 -9.38 -15.17
C PRO A 83 23.41 -8.84 -16.24
N GLU A 84 22.55 -9.69 -16.81
CA GLU A 84 21.59 -9.33 -17.86
C GLU A 84 20.51 -8.38 -17.34
N TYR A 85 20.03 -8.59 -16.11
CA TYR A 85 19.08 -7.67 -15.48
C TYR A 85 19.72 -6.31 -15.21
N ARG A 86 20.96 -6.31 -14.72
CA ARG A 86 21.73 -5.09 -14.47
C ARG A 86 21.93 -4.27 -15.74
N GLU A 87 22.36 -4.90 -16.83
CA GLU A 87 22.55 -4.24 -18.13
C GLU A 87 21.23 -3.66 -18.65
N ARG A 88 20.14 -4.42 -18.57
CA ARG A 88 18.81 -3.96 -18.98
C ARG A 88 18.34 -2.74 -18.18
N ALA A 89 18.58 -2.74 -16.86
CA ALA A 89 18.22 -1.63 -15.99
C ALA A 89 19.03 -0.36 -16.32
N LEU A 90 20.35 -0.50 -16.56
CA LEU A 90 21.22 0.60 -16.98
C LEU A 90 20.82 1.16 -18.35
N HIS A 91 20.55 0.29 -19.33
CA HIS A 91 20.09 0.70 -20.65
C HIS A 91 18.74 1.44 -20.58
N PHE A 92 17.80 0.92 -19.79
CA PHE A 92 16.52 1.59 -19.57
C PHE A 92 16.69 2.99 -18.96
N HIS A 93 17.59 3.12 -17.97
CA HIS A 93 17.91 4.41 -17.35
C HIS A 93 18.51 5.40 -18.36
N GLU A 94 19.53 4.98 -19.12
CA GLU A 94 20.16 5.85 -20.12
C GLU A 94 19.19 6.26 -21.22
N GLN A 95 18.37 5.31 -21.71
CA GLN A 95 17.34 5.62 -22.69
C GLN A 95 16.35 6.66 -22.16
N LYS A 96 15.89 6.51 -20.91
CA LYS A 96 15.00 7.51 -20.27
C LYS A 96 15.68 8.86 -20.13
N ARG A 97 16.96 8.90 -19.81
CA ARG A 97 17.74 10.15 -19.74
C ARG A 97 17.75 10.85 -21.09
N GLN A 98 18.04 10.12 -22.16
CA GLN A 98 18.04 10.67 -23.52
C GLN A 98 16.65 11.16 -23.95
N ASP A 99 15.58 10.45 -23.57
CA ASP A 99 14.20 10.88 -23.82
C ASP A 99 13.90 12.23 -23.14
N VAL A 100 14.29 12.37 -21.86
CA VAL A 100 14.12 13.62 -21.09
C VAL A 100 14.94 14.74 -21.73
N MET A 101 16.22 14.52 -22.02
CA MET A 101 17.08 15.51 -22.69
C MET A 101 16.49 15.96 -24.02
N SER A 102 15.97 15.02 -24.82
CA SER A 102 15.32 15.31 -26.10
C SER A 102 14.02 16.11 -25.92
N GLU A 103 13.27 15.90 -24.85
CA GLU A 103 12.11 16.75 -24.53
C GLU A 103 12.52 18.18 -24.17
N PHE A 104 13.60 18.36 -23.42
CA PHE A 104 14.13 19.69 -23.08
C PHE A 104 14.63 20.43 -24.33
N GLN A 105 15.34 19.77 -25.22
CA GLN A 105 15.79 20.36 -26.48
C GLN A 105 14.63 20.76 -27.40
N ARG A 106 13.58 19.93 -27.44
CA ARG A 106 12.33 20.26 -28.17
C ARG A 106 11.50 21.35 -27.49
N SER A 107 11.71 21.56 -26.20
CA SER A 107 11.01 22.60 -25.45
C SER A 107 11.56 23.97 -25.84
N GLY A 108 10.76 24.76 -26.55
CA GLY A 108 11.19 26.08 -27.01
C GLY A 108 11.63 27.00 -25.85
N PRO A 109 12.36 28.10 -26.14
CA PRO A 109 12.99 28.96 -25.13
C PRO A 109 12.02 29.50 -24.07
N LYS A 110 10.74 29.67 -24.42
CA LYS A 110 9.69 30.11 -23.49
C LYS A 110 9.47 29.11 -22.35
N ARG A 111 9.44 27.81 -22.65
CA ARG A 111 9.21 26.74 -21.64
C ARG A 111 10.44 26.56 -20.76
N LEU A 112 11.64 26.61 -21.33
CA LEU A 112 12.89 26.59 -20.57
C LEU A 112 13.01 27.79 -19.61
N ARG A 113 12.64 29.00 -20.06
CA ARG A 113 12.57 30.18 -19.17
C ARG A 113 11.57 30.02 -18.03
N GLN A 114 10.43 29.38 -18.26
CA GLN A 114 9.45 29.09 -17.20
C GLN A 114 9.99 28.11 -16.16
N MET A 115 10.93 27.24 -16.56
CA MET A 115 11.69 26.33 -15.70
C MET A 115 12.97 26.96 -15.12
N GLY A 116 13.16 28.28 -15.27
CA GLY A 116 14.36 28.97 -14.77
C GLY A 116 15.64 28.70 -15.58
N ILE A 117 15.55 28.00 -16.71
CA ILE A 117 16.65 27.68 -17.62
C ILE A 117 16.69 28.75 -18.70
N VAL A 118 17.55 29.75 -18.50
CA VAL A 118 17.68 30.89 -19.41
C VAL A 118 18.99 30.74 -20.18
N ASP A 119 18.89 30.48 -21.49
CA ASP A 119 20.02 30.50 -22.41
C ASP A 119 20.71 31.88 -22.32
N PRO A 120 22.00 31.93 -21.95
CA PRO A 120 22.71 33.20 -21.77
C PRO A 120 23.03 33.88 -23.11
N GLY A 121 22.79 33.22 -24.25
CA GLY A 121 22.94 33.77 -25.59
C GLY A 121 24.38 33.79 -26.11
N PRO A 122 24.59 34.25 -27.36
CA PRO A 122 25.88 34.14 -28.04
C PRO A 122 27.01 34.95 -27.38
N GLY A 123 26.68 36.05 -26.70
CA GLY A 123 27.63 36.91 -25.97
C GLY A 123 27.97 36.45 -24.55
N ALA A 124 27.51 35.27 -24.13
CA ALA A 124 27.71 34.77 -22.79
C ALA A 124 29.20 34.50 -22.47
N THR A 125 29.64 34.94 -21.30
CA THR A 125 30.94 34.59 -20.73
C THR A 125 31.03 33.08 -20.46
N PRO A 126 32.25 32.49 -20.40
CA PRO A 126 32.42 31.08 -20.05
C PRO A 126 31.70 30.68 -18.74
N ALA A 127 31.74 31.54 -17.72
CA ALA A 127 31.06 31.31 -16.44
C ALA A 127 29.52 31.26 -16.58
N GLN A 128 28.93 32.10 -17.43
CA GLN A 128 27.49 32.07 -17.70
C GLN A 128 27.07 30.80 -18.45
N ARG A 129 27.89 30.34 -19.41
CA ARG A 129 27.65 29.08 -20.13
C ARG A 129 27.76 27.88 -19.22
N GLN A 130 28.77 27.85 -18.34
CA GLN A 130 28.92 26.80 -17.34
C GLN A 130 27.70 26.75 -16.40
N LYS A 131 27.29 27.90 -15.86
CA LYS A 131 26.12 27.98 -14.97
C LYS A 131 24.81 27.57 -15.67
N TYR A 132 24.69 27.85 -16.96
CA TYR A 132 23.56 27.37 -17.77
C TYR A 132 23.58 25.84 -17.88
N GLU A 133 24.73 25.26 -18.22
CA GLU A 133 24.88 23.80 -18.35
C GLU A 133 24.59 23.09 -17.02
N GLU A 134 25.12 23.60 -15.91
CA GLU A 134 24.85 23.06 -14.57
C GLU A 134 23.34 23.08 -14.24
N ARG A 135 22.63 24.16 -14.57
CA ARG A 135 21.18 24.27 -14.37
C ARG A 135 20.40 23.35 -15.31
N TYR A 136 20.84 23.22 -16.56
CA TYR A 136 20.24 22.35 -17.54
C TYR A 136 20.34 20.89 -17.09
N GLN A 137 21.54 20.43 -16.72
CA GLN A 137 21.76 19.08 -16.22
C GLN A 137 20.97 18.83 -14.93
N ALA A 138 20.96 19.75 -13.97
CA ALA A 138 20.18 19.61 -12.74
C ALA A 138 18.67 19.48 -13.01
N ALA A 139 18.14 20.18 -14.01
CA ALA A 139 16.74 20.07 -14.42
C ALA A 139 16.45 18.73 -15.11
N VAL A 140 17.38 18.22 -15.93
CA VAL A 140 17.29 16.88 -16.53
C VAL A 140 17.26 15.81 -15.45
N GLU A 141 18.17 15.84 -14.46
CA GLU A 141 18.15 14.88 -13.34
C GLU A 141 16.83 14.94 -12.56
N THR A 142 16.35 16.14 -12.26
CA THR A 142 15.10 16.31 -11.52
C THR A 142 13.90 15.73 -12.29
N MET A 143 13.88 15.90 -13.61
CA MET A 143 12.83 15.33 -14.46
C MET A 143 12.98 13.82 -14.65
N MET A 144 14.21 13.31 -14.63
CA MET A 144 14.49 11.88 -14.58
C MET A 144 13.94 11.26 -13.29
N ASP A 145 14.19 11.85 -12.13
CA ASP A 145 13.63 11.41 -10.85
C ASP A 145 12.10 11.38 -10.89
N ILE A 146 11.47 12.41 -11.47
CA ILE A 146 10.03 12.47 -11.65
C ILE A 146 9.53 11.36 -12.56
N ALA A 147 10.19 11.14 -13.70
CA ALA A 147 9.81 10.14 -14.70
C ALA A 147 10.01 8.70 -14.21
N MET A 148 11.02 8.47 -13.36
CA MET A 148 11.37 7.15 -12.85
C MET A 148 10.53 6.71 -11.65
N THR A 149 9.88 7.64 -10.96
CA THR A 149 9.16 7.33 -9.72
C THR A 149 7.74 6.81 -9.93
N ASP A 150 7.16 6.97 -11.13
CA ASP A 150 5.84 6.44 -11.53
C ASP A 150 4.68 6.68 -10.52
N ILE A 151 4.77 7.76 -9.75
CA ILE A 151 3.76 8.16 -8.76
C ILE A 151 2.87 9.30 -9.26
N GLY A 152 2.74 9.43 -10.58
CA GLY A 152 1.78 10.32 -11.22
C GLY A 152 1.86 11.77 -10.73
N SER A 153 0.77 12.27 -10.15
CA SER A 153 0.70 13.67 -9.71
C SER A 153 1.50 13.97 -8.43
N LEU A 154 2.03 12.94 -7.76
CA LEU A 154 2.71 13.04 -6.48
C LEU A 154 4.23 13.31 -6.62
N SER A 155 4.80 13.23 -7.83
CA SER A 155 6.25 13.25 -8.04
C SER A 155 6.96 14.48 -7.48
N PHE A 156 6.37 15.68 -7.61
CA PHE A 156 6.96 16.89 -7.04
C PHE A 156 6.95 16.90 -5.50
N GLU A 157 5.88 16.38 -4.88
CA GLU A 157 5.85 16.23 -3.43
C GLU A 157 6.83 15.15 -2.95
N LYS A 158 7.10 14.11 -3.75
CA LYS A 158 8.19 13.18 -3.46
C LYS A 158 9.55 13.86 -3.47
N LEU A 159 9.86 14.69 -4.47
CA LEU A 159 11.10 15.47 -4.47
C LEU A 159 11.22 16.37 -3.24
N TRP A 160 10.11 16.98 -2.82
CA TRP A 160 10.04 17.73 -1.57
C TRP A 160 10.33 16.85 -0.36
N TYR A 161 9.69 15.69 -0.28
CA TYR A 161 9.85 14.73 0.82
C TYR A 161 11.27 14.17 0.88
N ASP A 162 11.92 13.87 -0.25
CA ASP A 162 13.28 13.35 -0.27
C ASP A 162 14.28 14.32 0.39
N ARG A 163 14.00 15.63 0.29
CA ARG A 163 14.81 16.71 0.87
C ARG A 163 14.44 17.01 2.32
N THR A 164 13.15 17.09 2.62
CA THR A 164 12.62 17.62 3.90
C THR A 164 12.16 16.53 4.86
N LYS A 165 11.94 15.32 4.35
CA LYS A 165 11.44 14.13 5.05
C LYS A 165 10.08 14.33 5.71
N VAL A 166 9.28 15.23 5.13
CA VAL A 166 7.92 15.55 5.57
C VAL A 166 6.99 15.74 4.38
N PHE A 167 5.72 15.37 4.53
CA PHE A 167 4.68 15.70 3.57
C PHE A 167 4.26 17.17 3.67
N LEU A 168 3.66 17.68 2.60
CA LEU A 168 3.08 19.01 2.58
C LEU A 168 1.74 18.98 3.33
N PRO A 169 1.55 19.84 4.34
CA PRO A 169 0.22 20.08 4.89
C PRO A 169 -0.63 20.82 3.85
N PRO A 170 -1.97 20.81 3.98
CA PRO A 170 -2.84 21.62 3.13
C PRO A 170 -2.44 23.10 3.18
N GLN A 171 -2.61 23.82 2.06
CA GLN A 171 -2.11 25.17 1.85
C GLN A 171 -2.51 26.16 2.96
N GLU A 172 -3.74 26.03 3.49
CA GLU A 172 -4.27 26.90 4.54
C GLU A 172 -3.47 26.82 5.84
N LEU A 173 -2.68 25.76 6.03
CA LEU A 173 -1.82 25.57 7.18
C LEU A 173 -0.37 26.02 6.96
N TRP A 174 0.01 26.42 5.75
CA TRP A 174 1.40 26.81 5.44
C TRP A 174 1.85 28.04 6.21
N SER A 175 0.94 28.96 6.54
CA SER A 175 1.24 30.12 7.39
C SER A 175 1.76 29.74 8.78
N ARG A 176 1.52 28.50 9.22
CA ARG A 176 2.00 27.95 10.50
C ARG A 176 3.39 27.32 10.39
N HIS A 177 3.93 27.17 9.17
CA HIS A 177 5.18 26.48 8.88
C HIS A 177 6.07 27.36 8.01
N PRO A 178 7.05 28.07 8.60
CA PRO A 178 7.97 28.91 7.84
C PRO A 178 8.63 28.16 6.68
N ALA A 179 8.78 28.83 5.54
CA ALA A 179 9.42 28.33 4.32
C ALA A 179 8.69 27.19 3.57
N PHE A 180 7.45 26.82 3.91
CA PHE A 180 6.69 25.85 3.11
C PHE A 180 6.22 26.41 1.75
N ASP A 181 6.08 27.73 1.63
CA ASP A 181 5.81 28.45 0.38
C ASP A 181 6.88 28.23 -0.69
N THR A 182 8.10 27.86 -0.27
CA THR A 182 9.24 27.54 -1.15
C THR A 182 9.00 26.32 -2.03
N TYR A 183 8.04 25.45 -1.70
CA TYR A 183 7.61 24.34 -2.56
C TYR A 183 7.20 24.81 -3.96
N ARG A 184 6.62 26.01 -4.09
CA ARG A 184 6.29 26.59 -5.40
C ARG A 184 7.54 26.93 -6.22
N GLY A 185 8.66 27.21 -5.56
CA GLY A 185 9.97 27.36 -6.20
C GLY A 185 10.50 26.04 -6.74
N LEU A 186 10.25 24.92 -6.04
CA LEU A 186 10.62 23.57 -6.49
C LEU A 186 9.94 23.22 -7.83
N LYS A 187 8.66 23.54 -7.98
CA LYS A 187 7.92 23.36 -9.23
C LYS A 187 8.47 24.18 -10.40
N LYS A 188 9.18 25.28 -10.11
CA LYS A 188 9.83 26.13 -11.10
C LYS A 188 11.25 25.67 -11.44
N LEU A 189 11.73 24.58 -10.84
CA LEU A 189 13.07 24.02 -11.03
C LEU A 189 14.22 25.02 -10.77
N ASP A 190 14.07 25.95 -9.82
CA ASP A 190 15.12 26.93 -9.44
C ASP A 190 16.09 26.35 -8.40
N PRO A 191 17.27 25.80 -8.77
CA PRO A 191 18.08 24.96 -7.88
C PRO A 191 18.76 25.75 -6.76
N GLN A 192 19.14 27.01 -7.04
CA GLN A 192 19.93 27.82 -6.11
C GLN A 192 19.07 28.29 -4.94
N ARG A 193 17.84 28.70 -5.23
CA ARG A 193 16.86 29.09 -4.21
C ARG A 193 16.47 27.90 -3.33
N LEU A 194 16.54 26.68 -3.86
CA LEU A 194 16.21 25.47 -3.12
C LEU A 194 17.28 25.10 -2.08
N VAL A 195 18.57 25.28 -2.34
CA VAL A 195 19.64 24.88 -1.39
C VAL A 195 19.61 25.70 -0.10
N ASP A 196 19.61 27.02 -0.20
CA ASP A 196 19.69 27.90 0.99
C ASP A 196 18.41 27.82 1.85
N GLN A 197 17.26 27.63 1.20
CA GLN A 197 15.97 27.50 1.88
C GLN A 197 15.81 26.13 2.56
N ASN A 198 16.40 25.07 1.99
CA ASN A 198 16.32 23.71 2.57
C ASN A 198 17.00 23.60 3.94
N LEU A 199 18.15 24.26 4.14
CA LEU A 199 18.86 24.20 5.42
C LEU A 199 18.03 24.81 6.55
N THR A 200 17.51 26.03 6.33
CA THR A 200 16.67 26.74 7.31
C THR A 200 15.38 25.97 7.60
N LEU A 201 14.74 25.43 6.57
CA LEU A 201 13.52 24.64 6.69
C LEU A 201 13.75 23.35 7.49
N THR A 202 14.81 22.59 7.16
CA THR A 202 15.10 21.31 7.83
C THR A 202 15.44 21.54 9.31
N GLN A 203 16.18 22.61 9.62
CA GLN A 203 16.46 23.01 11.00
C GLN A 203 15.17 23.37 11.75
N SER A 204 14.29 24.17 11.13
CA SER A 204 12.98 24.53 11.70
C SER A 204 12.12 23.30 11.97
N ILE A 205 12.03 22.36 11.02
CA ILE A 205 11.32 21.08 11.21
C ILE A 205 11.94 20.31 12.38
N ALA A 206 13.27 20.15 12.41
CA ALA A 206 13.95 19.41 13.47
C ALA A 206 13.70 19.99 14.88
N GLN A 207 13.53 21.31 14.99
CA GLN A 207 13.29 22.00 16.26
C GLN A 207 11.82 22.02 16.67
N CYS A 208 10.91 22.30 15.73
CA CYS A 208 9.51 22.62 16.03
C CYS A 208 8.55 21.43 15.84
N TRP A 209 8.94 20.41 15.06
CA TRP A 209 8.11 19.24 14.79
C TRP A 209 8.39 18.11 15.78
N LYS A 210 7.45 17.18 15.88
CA LYS A 210 7.55 15.98 16.72
C LYS A 210 7.71 14.74 15.86
N ALA A 211 8.49 13.78 16.32
CA ALA A 211 8.57 12.46 15.70
C ALA A 211 7.23 11.73 15.82
N ASN A 212 6.90 10.87 14.85
CA ASN A 212 5.69 10.07 14.92
C ASN A 212 5.93 8.84 15.83
N PRO A 213 5.29 8.73 17.00
CA PRO A 213 5.52 7.62 17.91
C PRO A 213 5.06 6.27 17.32
N THR A 214 4.14 6.25 16.35
CA THR A 214 3.66 5.02 15.72
C THR A 214 4.69 4.38 14.78
N LEU A 215 5.84 5.04 14.55
CA LEU A 215 6.95 4.44 13.83
C LEU A 215 7.73 3.46 14.71
N VAL A 216 7.52 3.45 16.03
CA VAL A 216 8.23 2.55 16.94
C VAL A 216 7.37 1.31 17.22
N ASP A 217 8.00 0.14 17.15
CA ASP A 217 7.41 -1.15 17.52
C ASP A 217 7.88 -1.55 18.93
N SER A 218 6.95 -1.95 19.80
CA SER A 218 7.24 -2.38 21.17
C SER A 218 8.12 -3.64 21.22
N ARG A 219 8.11 -4.46 20.17
CA ARG A 219 8.96 -5.65 20.03
C ARG A 219 10.41 -5.30 19.73
N ASN A 220 10.67 -4.10 19.21
CA ASN A 220 12.03 -3.63 19.02
C ASN A 220 12.59 -3.13 20.36
N LYS A 221 13.41 -3.97 21.03
CA LYS A 221 14.05 -3.63 22.32
C LYS A 221 14.86 -2.33 22.27
N LYS A 222 15.43 -1.98 21.10
CA LYS A 222 16.19 -0.74 20.91
C LYS A 222 15.29 0.49 20.71
N ARG A 223 13.97 0.29 20.58
CA ARG A 223 12.96 1.31 20.29
C ARG A 223 13.31 2.19 19.09
N GLN A 224 14.05 1.62 18.13
CA GLN A 224 14.39 2.33 16.91
C GLN A 224 13.14 2.43 16.04
N PRO A 225 12.86 3.63 15.49
CA PRO A 225 11.73 3.82 14.58
C PRO A 225 11.95 3.03 13.29
N PHE A 226 10.86 2.62 12.67
CA PHE A 226 10.85 2.07 11.33
C PHE A 226 11.08 3.20 10.31
N LEU A 227 12.30 3.28 9.80
CA LEU A 227 12.79 4.39 8.97
C LEU A 227 12.95 4.05 7.49
N ASN A 228 12.51 2.86 7.07
CA ASN A 228 12.48 2.50 5.66
C ASN A 228 11.05 2.30 5.11
N PRO A 229 10.06 3.17 5.44
CA PRO A 229 8.81 3.13 4.71
C PRO A 229 9.04 3.61 3.28
N LYS A 230 8.22 3.12 2.34
CA LYS A 230 8.02 3.73 1.02
C LYS A 230 6.85 4.72 1.13
N PRO A 231 7.09 5.99 1.52
CA PRO A 231 6.04 6.91 1.96
C PRO A 231 4.99 7.21 0.88
N PHE A 232 5.36 7.11 -0.40
CA PHE A 232 4.47 7.37 -1.53
C PHE A 232 3.75 6.14 -2.08
N GLU A 233 4.09 4.92 -1.64
CA GLU A 233 3.45 3.70 -2.15
C GLU A 233 1.95 3.69 -1.81
N THR A 234 1.59 3.95 -0.55
CA THR A 234 0.18 4.00 -0.13
C THR A 234 -0.59 5.15 -0.82
N PRO A 235 -0.11 6.41 -0.82
CA PRO A 235 -0.73 7.47 -1.61
C PRO A 235 -0.94 7.15 -3.08
N ALA A 236 0.05 6.56 -3.77
CA ALA A 236 -0.05 6.21 -5.19
C ALA A 236 -1.13 5.14 -5.42
N PHE A 237 -1.21 4.12 -4.55
CA PHE A 237 -2.31 3.14 -4.62
C PHE A 237 -3.68 3.81 -4.42
N ILE A 238 -3.78 4.75 -3.49
CA ILE A 238 -5.03 5.51 -3.26
C ILE A 238 -5.36 6.39 -4.47
N GLU A 239 -4.38 7.03 -5.10
CA GLU A 239 -4.60 7.82 -6.33
C GLU A 239 -5.16 6.96 -7.46
N GLY A 240 -4.56 5.79 -7.69
CA GLY A 240 -5.04 4.83 -8.69
C GLY A 240 -6.47 4.34 -8.36
N PHE A 241 -6.75 4.05 -7.10
CA PHE A 241 -8.09 3.68 -6.64
C PHE A 241 -9.10 4.81 -6.87
N ASN A 242 -8.80 6.03 -6.42
CA ASN A 242 -9.69 7.17 -6.58
C ASN A 242 -9.94 7.48 -8.06
N THR A 243 -8.93 7.35 -8.92
CA THR A 243 -9.09 7.52 -10.37
C THR A 243 -10.02 6.45 -10.96
N LYS A 244 -9.78 5.18 -10.63
CA LYS A 244 -10.60 4.05 -11.11
C LYS A 244 -12.06 4.18 -10.71
N TYR A 245 -12.33 4.59 -9.47
CA TYR A 245 -13.68 4.68 -8.91
C TYR A 245 -14.26 6.10 -8.95
N ARG A 246 -13.61 7.04 -9.66
CA ARG A 246 -14.05 8.42 -9.84
C ARG A 246 -14.31 9.17 -8.52
N LEU A 247 -13.46 8.93 -7.52
CA LEU A 247 -13.50 9.58 -6.21
C LEU A 247 -12.65 10.86 -6.14
N ASN A 248 -11.95 11.21 -7.23
CA ASN A 248 -11.16 12.42 -7.31
C ASN A 248 -12.07 13.66 -7.17
N GLY A 249 -11.76 14.56 -6.24
CA GLY A 249 -12.55 15.77 -5.97
C GLY A 249 -13.75 15.56 -5.03
N GLU A 250 -13.82 14.41 -4.35
CA GLU A 250 -14.83 14.16 -3.31
C GLU A 250 -14.70 15.10 -2.11
N SER A 251 -13.49 15.59 -1.84
CA SER A 251 -13.24 16.59 -0.81
C SER A 251 -13.31 18.02 -1.33
N ALA A 252 -13.44 18.98 -0.40
CA ALA A 252 -13.48 20.41 -0.72
C ALA A 252 -12.13 20.95 -1.23
N TYR A 253 -11.05 20.17 -1.10
CA TYR A 253 -9.75 20.51 -1.65
C TYR A 253 -9.76 20.14 -3.13
N HIS A 254 -10.12 21.08 -4.00
CA HIS A 254 -9.93 20.92 -5.44
C HIS A 254 -8.46 20.64 -5.67
N ARG A 255 -8.10 19.45 -6.23
CA ARG A 255 -6.73 18.96 -6.51
C ARG A 255 -5.71 20.03 -6.18
N ASP A 256 -5.42 20.19 -4.88
CA ASP A 256 -4.59 21.30 -4.47
C ASP A 256 -3.24 20.96 -5.05
N ILE A 257 -2.86 21.68 -6.10
CA ILE A 257 -1.62 21.42 -6.83
C ILE A 257 -0.48 21.48 -5.81
N ASP A 258 -0.62 22.28 -4.74
CA ASP A 258 0.38 22.50 -3.72
C ASP A 258 0.43 21.42 -2.63
N SER A 259 -0.57 20.54 -2.51
CA SER A 259 -0.60 19.47 -1.49
C SER A 259 -1.24 18.16 -2.03
N PRO A 260 -0.66 17.54 -3.08
CA PRO A 260 -1.33 16.48 -3.83
C PRO A 260 -1.54 15.20 -3.00
N THR A 261 -0.58 14.79 -2.16
CA THR A 261 -0.71 13.60 -1.30
C THR A 261 -1.83 13.76 -0.29
N PHE A 262 -1.90 14.92 0.37
CA PHE A 262 -2.98 15.23 1.30
C PHE A 262 -4.34 15.16 0.61
N THR A 263 -4.46 15.78 -0.57
CA THR A 263 -5.72 15.81 -1.32
C THR A 263 -6.18 14.41 -1.72
N VAL A 264 -5.29 13.60 -2.30
CA VAL A 264 -5.59 12.22 -2.72
C VAL A 264 -6.07 11.37 -1.53
N VAL A 265 -5.36 11.44 -0.40
CA VAL A 265 -5.72 10.67 0.80
C VAL A 265 -7.03 11.19 1.41
N ASN A 266 -7.24 12.50 1.40
CA ASN A 266 -8.45 13.11 1.95
C ASN A 266 -9.69 12.80 1.10
N ASP A 267 -9.61 12.83 -0.22
CA ASP A 267 -10.70 12.40 -1.13
C ASP A 267 -11.16 10.97 -0.81
N PHE A 268 -10.20 10.06 -0.62
CA PHE A 268 -10.49 8.68 -0.25
C PHE A 268 -11.21 8.59 1.10
N PHE A 269 -10.69 9.23 2.15
CA PHE A 269 -11.31 9.14 3.47
C PHE A 269 -12.66 9.88 3.56
N VAL A 270 -12.88 10.92 2.76
CA VAL A 270 -14.21 11.55 2.62
C VAL A 270 -15.19 10.56 1.99
N ALA A 271 -14.79 9.87 0.91
CA ALA A 271 -15.62 8.83 0.28
C ALA A 271 -15.92 7.68 1.26
N VAL A 272 -14.92 7.20 2.00
CA VAL A 272 -15.10 6.17 3.04
C VAL A 272 -16.08 6.64 4.12
N ALA A 273 -15.93 7.88 4.61
CA ALA A 273 -16.84 8.43 5.62
C ALA A 273 -18.28 8.55 5.09
N LYS A 274 -18.48 8.97 3.84
CA LYS A 274 -19.80 9.00 3.19
C LYS A 274 -20.38 7.59 3.05
N ALA A 275 -19.58 6.61 2.63
CA ALA A 275 -20.00 5.23 2.48
C ALA A 275 -20.46 4.62 3.82
N ILE A 276 -19.67 4.78 4.89
CA ILE A 276 -20.04 4.29 6.24
C ILE A 276 -21.34 4.94 6.71
N LYS A 277 -21.49 6.26 6.52
CA LYS A 277 -22.74 6.98 6.87
C LYS A 277 -23.94 6.48 6.07
N GLY A 278 -23.75 6.06 4.82
CA GLY A 278 -24.78 5.52 3.95
C GLY A 278 -25.17 4.06 4.23
N MET A 279 -24.47 3.38 5.15
CA MET A 279 -24.69 1.96 5.46
C MET A 279 -25.06 1.68 6.92
N PRO A 280 -26.00 2.44 7.53
CA PRO A 280 -26.38 2.23 8.93
C PRO A 280 -26.95 0.82 9.11
N GLY A 281 -26.46 0.11 10.13
CA GLY A 281 -26.89 -1.27 10.44
C GLY A 281 -26.46 -2.33 9.41
N ARG A 282 -25.67 -1.97 8.40
CA ARG A 282 -25.20 -2.89 7.35
C ARG A 282 -23.70 -3.20 7.43
N ILE A 283 -22.96 -2.49 8.27
CA ILE A 283 -21.54 -2.69 8.50
C ILE A 283 -21.32 -2.99 9.97
N THR A 284 -20.52 -4.02 10.22
CA THR A 284 -19.91 -4.30 11.51
C THR A 284 -18.42 -4.48 11.30
N LEU A 285 -17.61 -3.72 12.03
CA LEU A 285 -16.17 -3.92 12.14
C LEU A 285 -15.92 -4.72 13.42
N GLU A 286 -15.45 -5.95 13.26
CA GLU A 286 -15.06 -6.83 14.36
C GLU A 286 -13.54 -6.87 14.49
N ILE A 287 -13.03 -6.61 15.70
CA ILE A 287 -11.59 -6.66 16.02
C ILE A 287 -11.33 -7.87 16.92
N LEU A 288 -10.53 -8.80 16.40
CA LEU A 288 -10.08 -10.02 17.05
C LEU A 288 -8.57 -9.98 17.24
N SER A 289 -8.06 -10.67 18.27
CA SER A 289 -6.64 -10.79 18.55
C SER A 289 -6.26 -12.26 18.63
N GLY A 290 -5.78 -12.81 17.51
CA GLY A 290 -5.35 -14.20 17.41
C GLY A 290 -4.72 -14.50 16.05
N GLU A 291 -4.27 -15.74 15.89
CA GLU A 291 -3.83 -16.27 14.60
C GLU A 291 -5.06 -16.62 13.75
N LEU A 292 -5.05 -16.30 12.44
CA LEU A 292 -6.23 -16.41 11.59
C LEU A 292 -6.86 -17.81 11.62
N MET A 293 -6.06 -18.86 11.42
CA MET A 293 -6.57 -20.24 11.36
C MET A 293 -7.15 -20.66 12.72
N GLN A 294 -6.51 -20.26 13.81
CA GLN A 294 -7.02 -20.49 15.16
C GLN A 294 -8.37 -19.79 15.38
N GLU A 295 -8.51 -18.52 15.01
CA GLU A 295 -9.76 -17.77 15.18
C GLU A 295 -10.88 -18.33 14.31
N LEU A 296 -10.59 -18.72 13.06
CA LEU A 296 -11.56 -19.39 12.18
C LEU A 296 -11.99 -20.75 12.75
N ALA A 297 -11.05 -21.52 13.33
CA ALA A 297 -11.37 -22.78 13.99
C ALA A 297 -12.25 -22.57 15.23
N LYS A 298 -11.95 -21.57 16.07
CA LYS A 298 -12.79 -21.21 17.23
C LYS A 298 -14.20 -20.83 16.80
N MET A 299 -14.35 -20.00 15.77
CA MET A 299 -15.66 -19.63 15.22
C MET A 299 -16.46 -20.85 14.73
N ARG A 300 -15.80 -21.77 14.03
CA ARG A 300 -16.42 -23.01 13.51
C ARG A 300 -16.83 -23.95 14.64
N LEU A 301 -15.96 -24.13 15.63
CA LEU A 301 -16.16 -25.06 16.75
C LEU A 301 -16.96 -24.44 17.92
N LYS A 302 -17.33 -23.15 17.82
CA LYS A 302 -18.06 -22.39 18.83
C LYS A 302 -17.33 -22.34 20.19
N THR A 303 -15.99 -22.24 20.14
CA THR A 303 -15.14 -22.09 21.32
C THR A 303 -14.68 -20.64 21.56
N ASP A 304 -15.19 -19.70 20.76
CA ASP A 304 -15.06 -18.26 20.88
C ASP A 304 -16.12 -17.68 21.84
N HIS A 305 -16.09 -18.07 23.11
CA HIS A 305 -17.14 -17.79 24.10
C HIS A 305 -17.43 -16.29 24.35
N THR A 306 -16.49 -15.42 23.98
CA THR A 306 -16.58 -13.96 24.14
C THR A 306 -17.19 -13.25 22.94
N ARG A 307 -17.40 -13.95 21.81
CA ARG A 307 -17.95 -13.39 20.58
C ARG A 307 -19.48 -13.39 20.62
N PRO A 308 -20.17 -12.28 20.24
CA PRO A 308 -21.63 -12.23 20.23
C PRO A 308 -22.25 -13.35 19.39
N SER A 309 -23.32 -13.96 19.90
CA SER A 309 -23.98 -15.11 19.29
C SER A 309 -24.63 -14.80 17.94
N GLU A 310 -25.02 -13.54 17.74
CA GLU A 310 -25.69 -13.00 16.57
C GLU A 310 -24.72 -12.70 15.42
N PHE A 311 -23.41 -12.70 15.66
CA PHE A 311 -22.42 -12.44 14.61
C PHE A 311 -22.33 -13.63 13.64
N PRO A 312 -22.16 -13.38 12.32
CA PRO A 312 -22.09 -14.45 11.33
C PRO A 312 -20.90 -15.38 11.63
N ARG A 313 -21.12 -16.68 11.46
CA ARG A 313 -20.08 -17.73 11.56
C ARG A 313 -19.78 -18.39 10.22
N SER A 314 -20.57 -18.05 9.20
CA SER A 314 -20.38 -18.50 7.84
C SER A 314 -20.48 -17.30 6.90
N TYR A 315 -19.57 -17.21 5.95
CA TYR A 315 -19.40 -16.06 5.07
C TYR A 315 -19.59 -16.46 3.61
N THR A 316 -20.18 -15.57 2.81
CA THR A 316 -20.17 -15.77 1.35
C THR A 316 -18.77 -15.53 0.82
N ARG A 317 -18.07 -14.50 1.27
CA ARG A 317 -16.72 -14.19 0.77
C ARG A 317 -15.75 -13.98 1.92
N ALA A 318 -14.54 -14.52 1.77
CA ALA A 318 -13.42 -14.23 2.66
C ALA A 318 -12.24 -13.74 1.83
N TYR A 319 -11.56 -12.68 2.29
CA TYR A 319 -10.28 -12.26 1.74
C TYR A 319 -9.23 -12.32 2.86
N ILE A 320 -8.24 -13.20 2.72
CA ILE A 320 -7.26 -13.50 3.77
C ILE A 320 -5.89 -12.87 3.51
N SER A 321 -5.85 -11.83 2.65
CA SER A 321 -4.62 -11.13 2.28
C SER A 321 -3.51 -12.11 1.86
N ASN A 322 -2.27 -11.88 2.27
CA ASN A 322 -1.13 -12.74 1.99
C ASN A 322 -0.83 -13.78 3.07
N VAL A 323 -1.81 -14.11 3.91
CA VAL A 323 -1.64 -15.15 4.95
C VAL A 323 -1.17 -16.50 4.38
N PRO A 324 -1.65 -16.99 3.22
CA PRO A 324 -1.17 -18.25 2.67
C PRO A 324 0.34 -18.30 2.44
N ASP A 325 1.00 -17.18 2.15
CA ASP A 325 2.46 -17.17 1.95
C ASP A 325 3.24 -17.53 3.22
N TYR A 326 2.64 -17.33 4.39
CA TYR A 326 3.28 -17.54 5.70
C TYR A 326 2.71 -18.73 6.47
N ALA A 327 1.53 -19.19 6.09
CA ALA A 327 0.77 -20.20 6.83
C ALA A 327 0.55 -21.45 5.96
N HIS A 328 1.61 -21.98 5.35
CA HIS A 328 1.58 -23.22 4.56
C HIS A 328 0.60 -23.21 3.37
N GLY A 329 0.38 -22.06 2.72
CA GLY A 329 -0.27 -21.97 1.42
C GLY A 329 -1.71 -22.48 1.38
N MET A 330 -1.98 -23.26 0.33
CA MET A 330 -3.32 -23.73 -0.02
C MET A 330 -3.93 -24.66 1.03
N ILE A 331 -3.12 -25.50 1.71
CA ILE A 331 -3.65 -26.53 2.61
C ILE A 331 -4.41 -25.92 3.79
N ASN A 332 -3.86 -24.88 4.43
CA ASN A 332 -4.53 -24.23 5.55
C ASN A 332 -5.74 -23.40 5.09
N THR A 333 -5.69 -22.85 3.87
CA THR A 333 -6.84 -22.18 3.27
C THR A 333 -8.00 -23.16 3.13
N VAL A 334 -7.74 -24.37 2.64
CA VAL A 334 -8.75 -25.44 2.48
C VAL A 334 -9.24 -25.97 3.83
N VAL A 335 -8.35 -26.17 4.81
CA VAL A 335 -8.71 -26.80 6.09
C VAL A 335 -9.43 -25.85 7.06
N TYR A 336 -9.07 -24.56 7.05
CA TYR A 336 -9.56 -23.59 8.04
C TYR A 336 -10.43 -22.48 7.46
N ALA A 337 -10.10 -21.95 6.28
CA ALA A 337 -10.86 -20.84 5.70
C ALA A 337 -12.05 -21.30 4.86
N LEU A 338 -11.90 -22.35 4.06
CA LEU A 338 -12.99 -22.87 3.24
C LEU A 338 -14.20 -23.35 4.07
N PRO A 339 -14.03 -24.01 5.23
CA PRO A 339 -15.17 -24.50 6.01
C PRO A 339 -15.95 -23.41 6.76
N VAL A 340 -15.46 -22.17 6.80
CA VAL A 340 -16.24 -21.03 7.30
C VAL A 340 -17.06 -20.35 6.19
N LEU A 341 -17.09 -20.93 4.99
CA LEU A 341 -17.94 -20.43 3.93
C LEU A 341 -19.37 -20.95 4.02
N GLN A 342 -20.30 -20.18 3.48
CA GLN A 342 -21.65 -20.66 3.21
C GLN A 342 -21.65 -21.72 2.10
N VAL A 343 -22.63 -22.63 2.12
CA VAL A 343 -22.87 -23.55 1.01
C VAL A 343 -23.61 -22.79 -0.09
N ASP A 344 -22.87 -21.99 -0.85
CA ASP A 344 -23.37 -21.17 -1.94
C ASP A 344 -22.40 -21.16 -3.12
N LYS A 345 -22.92 -21.06 -4.35
CA LYS A 345 -22.14 -21.09 -5.59
C LYS A 345 -21.21 -19.90 -5.75
N GLU A 346 -21.54 -18.79 -5.10
CA GLU A 346 -20.76 -17.56 -5.07
C GLU A 346 -19.81 -17.52 -3.88
N ALA A 347 -19.84 -18.56 -3.03
CA ALA A 347 -19.00 -18.60 -1.86
C ALA A 347 -17.55 -18.91 -2.21
N GLY A 348 -16.61 -18.10 -1.72
CA GLY A 348 -15.20 -18.29 -2.02
C GLY A 348 -14.24 -17.59 -1.05
N VAL A 349 -13.03 -18.14 -0.94
CA VAL A 349 -11.89 -17.52 -0.25
C VAL A 349 -10.92 -16.99 -1.30
N ALA A 350 -10.50 -15.74 -1.14
CA ALA A 350 -9.47 -15.11 -1.95
C ALA A 350 -8.25 -14.75 -1.10
N SER A 351 -7.07 -14.86 -1.67
CA SER A 351 -5.81 -14.43 -1.07
C SER A 351 -4.94 -13.71 -2.09
N THR A 352 -3.97 -12.95 -1.61
CA THR A 352 -2.87 -12.44 -2.43
C THR A 352 -1.63 -13.28 -2.19
N CYS A 353 -0.99 -13.83 -3.21
CA CYS A 353 0.26 -14.58 -3.05
C CYS A 353 1.43 -13.76 -3.60
N LEU A 354 2.49 -13.61 -2.81
CA LEU A 354 3.75 -13.03 -3.24
C LEU A 354 4.50 -14.05 -4.11
N LEU A 355 4.81 -13.68 -5.35
CA LEU A 355 5.64 -14.52 -6.21
C LEU A 355 6.99 -14.79 -5.54
N ASN A 356 7.27 -16.06 -5.28
CA ASN A 356 8.61 -16.50 -4.88
C ASN A 356 9.17 -17.46 -5.94
N PRO A 357 9.77 -16.93 -7.02
CA PRO A 357 10.22 -17.73 -8.16
C PRO A 357 11.40 -18.63 -7.80
N GLY A 358 12.06 -18.38 -6.66
CA GLY A 358 13.10 -19.26 -6.12
C GLY A 358 12.54 -20.56 -5.51
N ILE A 359 11.26 -20.59 -5.14
CA ILE A 359 10.61 -21.78 -4.55
C ILE A 359 9.70 -22.47 -5.57
N TRP A 360 8.93 -21.71 -6.36
CA TRP A 360 7.96 -22.25 -7.31
C TRP A 360 7.82 -21.34 -8.54
N ARG A 361 7.72 -21.95 -9.72
CA ARG A 361 7.72 -21.26 -11.02
C ARG A 361 6.31 -20.89 -11.49
N ASN A 362 5.31 -21.64 -11.04
CA ASN A 362 3.93 -21.54 -11.52
C ASN A 362 2.94 -21.98 -10.44
N GLU A 363 1.66 -21.98 -10.82
CA GLU A 363 0.49 -22.21 -9.97
C GLU A 363 0.44 -23.64 -9.43
N ASP A 364 0.74 -24.60 -10.28
CA ASP A 364 0.79 -26.02 -9.92
C ASP A 364 1.94 -26.29 -8.96
N GLU A 365 3.11 -25.68 -9.18
CA GLU A 365 4.25 -25.80 -8.26
C GLU A 365 3.94 -25.15 -6.91
N PHE A 366 3.28 -23.99 -6.88
CA PHE A 366 2.81 -23.39 -5.62
C PHE A 366 1.85 -24.33 -4.88
N CYS A 367 0.83 -24.85 -5.56
CA CYS A 367 -0.12 -25.79 -4.97
C CYS A 367 0.59 -27.06 -4.46
N TYR A 368 1.42 -27.67 -5.30
CA TYR A 368 2.14 -28.90 -4.99
C TYR A 368 3.10 -28.73 -3.81
N THR A 369 3.78 -27.58 -3.71
CA THR A 369 4.70 -27.27 -2.61
C THR A 369 4.02 -27.40 -1.24
N TYR A 370 2.75 -26.99 -1.14
CA TYR A 370 2.04 -26.93 0.13
C TYR A 370 1.04 -28.07 0.37
N THR A 371 0.62 -28.76 -0.69
CA THR A 371 -0.42 -29.81 -0.61
C THR A 371 0.06 -31.18 -1.04
N LEU A 372 1.21 -31.28 -1.73
CA LEU A 372 1.66 -32.45 -2.49
C LEU A 372 0.66 -32.88 -3.59
N LEU A 373 -0.26 -31.99 -3.98
CA LEU A 373 -1.26 -32.19 -5.03
C LEU A 373 -1.12 -31.13 -6.11
N ARG A 374 -1.47 -31.49 -7.34
CA ARG A 374 -1.65 -30.51 -8.42
C ARG A 374 -3.04 -29.88 -8.33
N LEU A 375 -3.24 -28.75 -9.01
CA LEU A 375 -4.51 -28.03 -8.92
C LEU A 375 -5.71 -28.88 -9.37
N TYR A 376 -5.53 -29.72 -10.41
CA TYR A 376 -6.60 -30.59 -10.91
C TYR A 376 -6.97 -31.71 -9.93
N ASP A 377 -6.12 -32.04 -8.96
CA ASP A 377 -6.36 -33.07 -7.95
C ASP A 377 -7.19 -32.53 -6.77
N LEU A 378 -7.20 -31.20 -6.54
CA LEU A 378 -7.89 -30.59 -5.39
C LEU A 378 -9.39 -30.94 -5.30
N PRO A 379 -10.18 -30.96 -6.40
CA PRO A 379 -11.59 -31.34 -6.31
C PRO A 379 -11.78 -32.77 -5.82
N LYS A 380 -10.88 -33.68 -6.20
CA LYS A 380 -10.95 -35.10 -5.84
C LYS A 380 -10.61 -35.34 -4.36
N TYR A 381 -9.57 -34.69 -3.85
CA TYR A 381 -9.08 -34.97 -2.49
C TYR A 381 -9.65 -34.02 -1.43
N PHE A 382 -9.97 -32.79 -1.80
CA PHE A 382 -10.42 -31.75 -0.87
C PHE A 382 -11.84 -31.24 -1.13
N GLY A 383 -12.50 -31.67 -2.21
CA GLY A 383 -13.87 -31.21 -2.52
C GLY A 383 -13.94 -29.72 -2.85
N CYS A 384 -12.83 -29.12 -3.28
CA CYS A 384 -12.73 -27.70 -3.62
C CYS A 384 -12.12 -27.49 -4.99
N ARG A 385 -12.40 -26.35 -5.61
CA ARG A 385 -11.84 -25.95 -6.91
C ARG A 385 -11.24 -24.56 -6.84
N VAL A 386 -10.21 -24.32 -7.63
CA VAL A 386 -9.70 -22.97 -7.88
C VAL A 386 -10.59 -22.31 -8.94
N ILE A 387 -11.11 -21.12 -8.63
CA ILE A 387 -11.97 -20.34 -9.54
C ILE A 387 -11.12 -19.47 -10.45
N GLU A 388 -10.16 -18.76 -9.86
CA GLU A 388 -9.32 -17.81 -10.55
C GLU A 388 -7.96 -17.80 -9.89
N GLN A 389 -6.93 -17.80 -10.72
CA GLN A 389 -5.56 -17.69 -10.28
C GLN A 389 -4.79 -16.92 -11.35
N ASP A 390 -4.13 -15.86 -10.93
CA ASP A 390 -3.16 -15.14 -11.75
C ASP A 390 -1.83 -15.17 -11.02
N VAL A 391 -1.16 -16.33 -11.03
CA VAL A 391 0.22 -16.36 -10.58
C VAL A 391 1.10 -15.75 -11.63
N ALA A 392 0.86 -15.73 -12.93
CA ALA A 392 1.88 -15.21 -13.85
C ALA A 392 1.94 -13.67 -13.93
N GLY A 393 0.99 -12.95 -13.33
CA GLY A 393 0.85 -11.50 -13.52
C GLY A 393 0.55 -11.16 -14.98
N HIS A 394 -0.08 -12.08 -15.72
CA HIS A 394 -0.61 -11.71 -17.01
C HIS A 394 -1.78 -10.79 -16.69
N LEU A 395 -1.60 -9.49 -16.93
CA LEU A 395 -2.64 -8.48 -16.94
C LEU A 395 -3.74 -8.88 -17.95
N ARG A 396 -4.50 -9.94 -17.67
CA ARG A 396 -5.86 -10.07 -18.18
C ARG A 396 -6.64 -9.08 -17.35
N GLN A 397 -6.97 -7.97 -18.00
CA GLN A 397 -7.96 -7.03 -17.49
C GLN A 397 -9.10 -7.85 -16.88
N PRO A 398 -9.48 -7.67 -15.60
CA PRO A 398 -10.81 -8.11 -15.19
C PRO A 398 -11.75 -7.45 -16.20
N VAL A 399 -12.58 -8.26 -16.88
CA VAL A 399 -13.46 -7.81 -17.95
C VAL A 399 -14.44 -6.78 -17.38
N PHE A 400 -14.00 -5.52 -17.37
CA PHE A 400 -14.71 -4.25 -17.44
C PHE A 400 -13.62 -3.21 -17.75
N THR A 401 -13.63 -2.75 -19.01
CA THR A 401 -12.70 -1.84 -19.69
C THR A 401 -12.45 -0.52 -18.92
N SER A 402 -11.37 0.25 -19.03
CA SER A 402 -10.29 0.39 -20.02
C SER A 402 -8.99 0.98 -19.41
N SER A 403 -7.83 0.52 -19.91
CA SER A 403 -6.52 1.19 -20.08
C SER A 403 -5.92 2.07 -18.96
N VAL A 404 -4.88 1.56 -18.27
CA VAL A 404 -3.54 2.19 -18.10
C VAL A 404 -2.53 1.08 -17.81
N ASP A 405 -1.39 1.08 -18.51
CA ASP A 405 -0.32 0.09 -18.45
C ASP A 405 0.76 0.43 -17.40
N ARG A 406 1.12 -0.59 -16.61
CA ARG A 406 2.45 -1.00 -16.10
C ARG A 406 3.13 -0.34 -14.88
N ILE A 407 3.89 -1.23 -14.23
CA ILE A 407 4.90 -1.14 -13.14
C ILE A 407 4.36 -0.94 -11.72
N GLY A 408 3.68 -1.97 -11.21
CA GLY A 408 3.48 -2.17 -9.76
C GLY A 408 3.90 -3.58 -9.38
N PHE A 409 4.52 -3.75 -8.21
CA PHE A 409 4.80 -5.05 -7.59
C PHE A 409 3.61 -5.99 -7.79
N ALA A 410 3.83 -7.13 -8.46
CA ALA A 410 2.77 -8.05 -8.87
C ALA A 410 2.05 -8.65 -7.63
N ARG A 411 0.95 -8.03 -7.21
CA ARG A 411 -0.01 -8.61 -6.28
C ARG A 411 -0.88 -9.57 -7.08
N ARG A 412 -0.78 -10.86 -6.77
CA ARG A 412 -1.38 -11.98 -7.52
C ARG A 412 -2.53 -12.55 -6.69
N THR A 413 -3.69 -12.81 -7.29
CA THR A 413 -4.87 -13.28 -6.56
C THR A 413 -5.06 -14.79 -6.77
N CYS A 414 -5.37 -15.53 -5.70
CA CYS A 414 -5.82 -16.92 -5.77
C CYS A 414 -7.20 -17.02 -5.12
N CYS A 415 -8.17 -17.59 -5.83
CA CYS A 415 -9.55 -17.75 -5.39
C CYS A 415 -9.96 -19.23 -5.38
N VAL A 416 -10.47 -19.72 -4.25
CA VAL A 416 -10.90 -21.12 -4.04
C VAL A 416 -12.36 -21.16 -3.61
N ALA A 417 -13.13 -22.14 -4.10
CA ALA A 417 -14.52 -22.38 -3.69
C ALA A 417 -14.84 -23.87 -3.54
N ASN A 418 -15.96 -24.15 -2.87
CA ASN A 418 -16.51 -25.51 -2.74
C ASN A 418 -16.94 -26.07 -4.11
N ALA A 419 -16.79 -27.39 -4.30
CA ALA A 419 -17.10 -28.04 -5.57
C ALA A 419 -18.60 -28.31 -5.81
N ASP A 420 -19.42 -28.35 -4.76
CA ASP A 420 -20.73 -29.04 -4.79
C ASP A 420 -21.99 -28.20 -5.10
N THR A 421 -21.87 -26.99 -5.64
CA THR A 421 -23.05 -26.15 -5.93
C THR A 421 -23.67 -26.37 -7.33
N ALA A 422 -23.47 -27.54 -7.93
CA ALA A 422 -23.99 -27.86 -9.27
C ALA A 422 -24.63 -29.25 -9.43
N SER A 423 -24.93 -29.98 -8.35
CA SER A 423 -25.43 -31.37 -8.43
C SER A 423 -26.93 -31.55 -8.15
N HIS A 424 -27.71 -30.50 -7.90
CA HIS A 424 -29.19 -30.56 -7.88
C HIS A 424 -29.82 -30.18 -9.22
N ARG A 425 -29.49 -30.95 -10.26
CA ARG A 425 -30.30 -31.15 -11.49
C ARG A 425 -29.63 -32.23 -12.34
N ARG A 426 -29.73 -33.48 -11.90
CA ARG A 426 -29.60 -34.70 -12.74
C ARG A 426 -29.94 -35.92 -11.88
N SER A 427 -31.23 -36.11 -11.61
CA SER A 427 -31.78 -37.42 -11.27
C SER A 427 -33.11 -37.60 -12.00
N THR A 428 -33.02 -37.99 -13.25
CA THR A 428 -33.93 -38.88 -13.99
C THR A 428 -33.22 -39.15 -15.30
N ASP A 429 -33.26 -40.41 -15.74
CA ASP A 429 -32.67 -40.93 -16.98
C ASP A 429 -31.19 -41.29 -16.90
N ARG A 430 -30.94 -42.44 -16.27
CA ARG A 430 -30.06 -43.46 -16.84
C ARG A 430 -30.48 -44.83 -16.32
N GLU A 431 -31.56 -45.31 -16.91
CA GLU A 431 -31.87 -46.73 -16.96
C GLU A 431 -30.84 -47.46 -17.85
N ARG A 432 -30.44 -48.64 -17.38
CA ARG A 432 -29.87 -49.79 -18.11
C ARG A 432 -28.46 -49.61 -18.68
N LEU A 433 -27.54 -50.38 -18.12
CA LEU A 433 -26.65 -51.30 -18.85
C LEU A 433 -25.74 -52.00 -17.83
N PHE A 434 -26.14 -53.18 -17.34
CA PHE A 434 -25.26 -54.32 -17.04
C PHE A 434 -26.15 -55.57 -16.82
N PRO A 435 -25.85 -56.72 -17.44
CA PRO A 435 -26.61 -57.95 -17.25
C PRO A 435 -26.23 -58.60 -15.91
N ARG A 436 -27.23 -59.06 -15.15
CA ARG A 436 -27.01 -59.92 -13.98
C ARG A 436 -26.63 -61.34 -14.45
N PRO A 437 -25.70 -62.03 -13.78
CA PRO A 437 -25.52 -63.47 -13.96
C PRO A 437 -26.67 -64.23 -13.28
N PRO A 438 -27.00 -65.45 -13.73
CA PRO A 438 -28.06 -66.25 -13.14
C PRO A 438 -27.59 -66.82 -11.80
N SER A 439 -28.45 -66.75 -10.79
CA SER A 439 -28.34 -67.57 -9.58
C SER A 439 -29.58 -68.46 -9.52
N GLN A 440 -29.38 -69.71 -9.10
CA GLN A 440 -30.45 -70.55 -8.57
C GLN A 440 -31.04 -69.91 -7.31
#